data_AF-A0A2E7HMC3-F1
#
_entry.id   AF-A0A2E7HMC3-F1
#
_cell.length_a   1.000
_cell.length_b   1.000
_cell.length_c   1.000
_cell.angle_alpha   90.00
_cell.angle_beta   90.00
_cell.angle_gamma   90.00
#
_symmetry.space_group_name_H-M   'P 1'
#
loop_
_entity.id
_entity.type
_entity.pdbx_description
1 polymer ?
#
loop_
_entity_poly.entity_id
_entity_poly.type
_entity_poly.pdbx_seq_one_letter_code
_entity_poly.pdbx_strand_id
1 'polypeptide(L)'
;MKIILFAFILTLTSLLCHGEEQPKRIPAGYTVSTVKTPEGTSLGVGGMEFAPNGNLFICTREGEVWEYQVEKEKWTLFADGLHEALGIWIDPKSSETYVIQRPEITKLIDTDKDGRADLYESFNAGWGVTDNYHEYAFGLVRDGKGNFYGTLNTSLSWPGWARSAKWDIARVWTKGYKDTEGKMGRAAKYRGWGFQVTPEGKFVPFASGMRSPAGIGINKDDELFFTDNQGDWEASSSLHHIVKGRFHGHPSSLTDHPDFKGKDLNAIPIEDYEKLWKRPAVWIPHGELANSPGEPIFDNSEGKFGPFAGQMFIGDQSRSNIMRVSLDKVGGDYQGVIFDFVNRLQTGCIRHVFGKDGTLWVGQTGRGWGSAGGKEFGLQQVKWDGKTTPFSMHDVKLTKKGFRITFTKPVDPTLAKDLEKYSVERWGYHYHPKYGSPKTNVSKEKPTSVQVSKDGLEVRIGVILEENRVYKFNLGAIVAKDGSKMANAYAWYTLNRLKG
;
A
#
# COMPACT_ATOMS: atom_id res chain seq x y z
N MET A 1 -58.86 5.87 -2.87
CA MET A 1 -57.74 6.77 -3.24
C MET A 1 -56.46 5.94 -3.18
N LYS A 2 -55.89 5.60 -4.34
CA LYS A 2 -54.77 4.65 -4.47
C LYS A 2 -53.47 5.33 -4.02
N ILE A 3 -52.80 4.77 -3.01
CA ILE A 3 -51.42 5.11 -2.68
C ILE A 3 -50.53 4.29 -3.61
N ILE A 4 -49.85 4.98 -4.52
CA ILE A 4 -48.91 4.43 -5.48
C ILE A 4 -47.60 4.16 -4.74
N LEU A 5 -47.28 2.88 -4.57
CA LEU A 5 -45.99 2.42 -4.06
C LEU A 5 -44.97 2.57 -5.20
N PHE A 6 -44.15 3.62 -5.17
CA PHE A 6 -42.99 3.74 -6.05
C PHE A 6 -41.90 2.77 -5.56
N ALA A 7 -41.85 1.58 -6.17
CA ALA A 7 -40.69 0.71 -6.09
C ALA A 7 -39.53 1.40 -6.84
N PHE A 8 -38.63 2.06 -6.12
CA PHE A 8 -37.34 2.44 -6.68
C PHE A 8 -36.51 1.15 -6.81
N ILE A 9 -36.56 0.55 -7.99
CA ILE A 9 -35.55 -0.41 -8.45
C ILE A 9 -34.24 0.39 -8.50
N LEU A 10 -33.44 0.27 -7.44
CA LEU A 10 -32.04 0.69 -7.48
C LEU A 10 -31.37 -0.28 -8.46
N THR A 11 -31.26 0.12 -9.72
CA THR A 11 -30.23 -0.44 -10.58
C THR A 11 -28.90 -0.05 -9.94
N LEU A 12 -28.38 -0.93 -9.07
CA LEU A 12 -26.95 -1.11 -8.99
C LEU A 12 -26.52 -1.48 -10.40
N THR A 13 -26.18 -0.47 -11.21
CA THR A 13 -25.10 -0.66 -12.14
C THR A 13 -23.89 -0.93 -11.27
N SER A 14 -23.73 -2.20 -10.90
CA SER A 14 -22.42 -2.81 -10.95
C SER A 14 -21.93 -2.51 -12.36
N LEU A 15 -21.24 -1.38 -12.51
CA LEU A 15 -20.05 -1.41 -13.31
C LEU A 15 -19.15 -2.43 -12.60
N LEU A 16 -19.45 -3.71 -12.83
CA LEU A 16 -18.44 -4.64 -13.26
C LEU A 16 -17.79 -3.94 -14.46
N CYS A 17 -16.87 -3.02 -14.16
CA CYS A 17 -15.66 -2.95 -14.93
C CYS A 17 -15.12 -4.36 -14.85
N HIS A 18 -15.59 -5.23 -15.75
CA HIS A 18 -14.76 -6.24 -16.35
C HIS A 18 -13.63 -5.44 -17.00
N GLY A 19 -12.71 -4.94 -16.16
CA GLY A 19 -11.40 -4.58 -16.62
C GLY A 19 -10.93 -5.81 -17.36
N GLU A 20 -10.52 -5.60 -18.61
CA GLU A 20 -10.00 -6.63 -19.50
C GLU A 20 -9.25 -7.69 -18.69
N GLU A 21 -9.67 -8.94 -18.82
CA GLU A 21 -9.12 -10.05 -18.05
C GLU A 21 -7.60 -10.12 -18.31
N GLN A 22 -6.79 -9.58 -17.40
CA GLN A 22 -5.36 -9.46 -17.62
C GLN A 22 -4.74 -10.85 -17.71
N PRO A 23 -3.85 -11.15 -18.67
CA PRO A 23 -3.22 -12.46 -18.75
C PRO A 23 -2.46 -12.77 -17.46
N LYS A 24 -2.43 -14.06 -17.08
CA LYS A 24 -1.67 -14.51 -15.90
C LYS A 24 -0.21 -14.09 -16.05
N ARG A 25 0.32 -13.44 -15.02
CA ARG A 25 1.67 -12.89 -14.96
C ARG A 25 2.36 -13.45 -13.73
N ILE A 26 3.28 -14.36 -13.98
CA ILE A 26 4.29 -14.80 -13.02
C ILE A 26 5.62 -14.65 -13.77
N PRO A 27 6.53 -13.76 -13.33
CA PRO A 27 7.80 -13.57 -14.01
C PRO A 27 8.60 -14.88 -14.05
N ALA A 28 9.39 -15.09 -15.12
CA ALA A 28 10.24 -16.27 -15.23
C ALA A 28 11.13 -16.43 -13.99
N GLY A 29 11.27 -17.67 -13.51
CA GLY A 29 11.98 -17.99 -12.27
C GLY A 29 11.15 -17.88 -11.00
N TYR A 30 9.93 -17.35 -11.06
CA TYR A 30 9.04 -17.28 -9.90
C TYR A 30 7.95 -18.35 -9.96
N THR A 31 7.55 -18.83 -8.79
CA THR A 31 6.39 -19.71 -8.61
C THR A 31 5.47 -19.14 -7.54
N VAL A 32 4.19 -19.54 -7.61
CA VAL A 32 3.18 -19.24 -6.59
C VAL A 32 2.63 -20.55 -6.06
N SER A 33 2.71 -20.77 -4.76
CA SER A 33 2.14 -21.93 -4.05
C SER A 33 1.12 -21.46 -3.01
N THR A 34 0.11 -22.29 -2.75
CA THR A 34 -0.91 -22.03 -1.72
C THR A 34 -0.58 -22.83 -0.48
N VAL A 35 -0.64 -22.18 0.67
CA VAL A 35 -0.53 -22.84 1.98
C VAL A 35 -1.94 -23.22 2.43
N LYS A 36 -2.14 -24.46 2.87
CA LYS A 36 -3.43 -24.91 3.41
C LYS A 36 -3.69 -24.18 4.73
N THR A 37 -4.80 -23.46 4.81
CA THR A 37 -5.25 -22.78 6.03
C THR A 37 -5.87 -23.79 7.01
N PRO A 38 -5.99 -23.47 8.31
CA PRO A 38 -6.69 -24.32 9.27
C PRO A 38 -8.13 -24.62 8.81
N GLU A 39 -8.59 -25.85 9.03
CA GLU A 39 -9.94 -26.26 8.64
C GLU A 39 -10.99 -25.55 9.51
N GLY A 40 -12.06 -25.06 8.87
CA GLY A 40 -13.15 -24.36 9.57
C GLY A 40 -12.83 -22.93 10.00
N THR A 41 -11.64 -22.41 9.71
CA THR A 41 -11.22 -21.06 10.12
C THR A 41 -11.31 -20.05 8.98
N SER A 42 -11.93 -18.90 9.26
CA SER A 42 -11.83 -17.71 8.41
C SER A 42 -10.50 -17.01 8.69
N LEU A 43 -9.47 -17.33 7.91
CA LEU A 43 -8.13 -16.74 8.10
C LEU A 43 -8.04 -15.35 7.43
N GLY A 44 -8.76 -14.36 7.96
CA GLY A 44 -8.72 -12.98 7.50
C GLY A 44 -7.41 -12.30 7.88
N VAL A 45 -6.33 -12.60 7.14
CA VAL A 45 -4.97 -12.18 7.51
C VAL A 45 -4.87 -10.67 7.73
N GLY A 46 -4.64 -10.28 8.98
CA GLY A 46 -4.51 -8.91 9.45
C GLY A 46 -3.07 -8.49 9.70
N GLY A 47 -2.14 -9.45 9.85
CA GLY A 47 -0.69 -9.21 9.92
C GLY A 47 0.07 -10.52 9.98
N MET A 48 1.36 -10.48 9.66
CA MET A 48 2.22 -11.66 9.64
C MET A 48 3.62 -11.30 10.10
N GLU A 49 4.25 -12.15 10.90
CA GLU A 49 5.65 -11.99 11.30
C GLU A 49 6.29 -13.35 11.56
N PHE A 50 7.57 -13.48 11.22
CA PHE A 50 8.35 -14.67 11.56
C PHE A 50 8.96 -14.55 12.96
N ALA A 51 8.69 -15.54 13.80
CA ALA A 51 9.38 -15.68 15.08
C ALA A 51 10.85 -16.14 14.89
N PRO A 52 11.74 -15.92 15.86
CA PRO A 52 13.15 -16.32 15.76
C PRO A 52 13.37 -17.80 15.43
N ASN A 53 12.46 -18.66 15.90
CA ASN A 53 12.44 -20.11 15.67
C ASN A 53 12.09 -20.51 14.23
N GLY A 54 11.68 -19.57 13.37
CA GLY A 54 11.30 -19.83 11.98
C GLY A 54 9.82 -20.12 11.74
N ASN A 55 9.00 -20.12 12.78
CA ASN A 55 7.55 -20.26 12.65
C ASN A 55 6.92 -18.93 12.24
N LEU A 56 5.86 -19.00 11.44
CA LEU A 56 5.12 -17.84 10.98
C LEU A 56 3.93 -17.60 11.91
N PHE A 57 3.84 -16.40 12.48
CA PHE A 57 2.67 -15.98 13.25
C PHE A 57 1.78 -15.09 12.39
N ILE A 58 0.47 -15.29 12.50
CA ILE A 58 -0.54 -14.57 11.72
C ILE A 58 -1.62 -14.08 12.66
N CYS A 59 -1.82 -12.76 12.75
CA CYS A 59 -3.02 -12.23 13.38
C CYS A 59 -4.14 -12.08 12.36
N THR A 60 -5.38 -12.26 12.79
CA THR A 60 -6.57 -12.20 11.92
C THR A 60 -7.47 -11.05 12.30
N ARG A 61 -8.20 -10.53 11.32
CA ARG A 61 -9.25 -9.54 11.53
C ARG A 61 -10.34 -10.06 12.48
N GLU A 62 -10.54 -11.36 12.51
CA GLU A 62 -11.47 -12.09 13.38
C GLU A 62 -11.04 -12.09 14.85
N GLY A 63 -9.81 -11.68 15.17
CA GLY A 63 -9.35 -11.50 16.54
C GLY A 63 -8.49 -12.63 17.08
N GLU A 64 -7.92 -13.45 16.20
CA GLU A 64 -7.08 -14.60 16.55
C GLU A 64 -5.62 -14.33 16.19
N VAL A 65 -4.70 -15.05 16.84
CA VAL A 65 -3.31 -15.20 16.42
C VAL A 65 -3.01 -16.68 16.27
N TRP A 66 -2.59 -17.07 15.07
CA TRP A 66 -2.23 -18.43 14.73
C TRP A 66 -0.72 -18.54 14.54
N GLU A 67 -0.12 -19.59 15.09
CA GLU A 67 1.24 -20.03 14.74
C GLU A 67 1.15 -21.10 13.64
N TYR A 68 1.96 -20.92 12.59
CA TYR A 68 2.21 -21.92 11.56
C TYR A 68 3.64 -22.42 11.66
N GLN A 69 3.77 -23.68 12.07
CA GLN A 69 5.04 -24.39 12.16
C GLN A 69 5.44 -24.84 10.76
N VAL A 70 6.21 -23.99 10.06
CA VAL A 70 6.51 -24.13 8.62
C VAL A 70 7.06 -25.52 8.27
N GLU A 71 8.00 -26.03 9.06
CA GLU A 71 8.62 -27.34 8.79
C GLU A 71 7.68 -28.53 8.99
N LYS A 72 6.67 -28.38 9.86
CA LYS A 72 5.71 -29.44 10.20
C LYS A 72 4.38 -29.29 9.49
N GLU A 73 4.20 -28.19 8.76
CA GLU A 73 2.94 -27.75 8.17
C GLU A 73 1.76 -27.78 9.15
N LYS A 74 2.01 -27.45 10.42
CA LYS A 74 1.04 -27.53 11.51
C LYS A 74 0.60 -26.16 11.97
N TRP A 75 -0.70 -26.00 12.17
CA TRP A 75 -1.32 -24.81 12.75
C TRP A 75 -1.66 -25.02 14.22
N THR A 76 -1.41 -24.00 15.04
CA THR A 76 -1.82 -23.93 16.45
C THR A 76 -2.37 -22.53 16.75
N LEU A 77 -3.45 -22.46 17.53
CA LEU A 77 -4.03 -21.20 17.96
C LEU A 77 -3.24 -20.67 19.16
N PHE A 78 -2.49 -19.59 18.95
CA PHE A 78 -1.66 -18.96 19.98
C PHE A 78 -2.47 -18.00 20.85
N ALA A 79 -3.35 -17.18 20.27
CA ALA A 79 -4.14 -16.20 21.02
C ALA A 79 -5.52 -15.97 20.38
N ASP A 80 -6.49 -15.48 21.14
CA ASP A 80 -7.80 -15.07 20.66
C ASP A 80 -8.39 -13.92 21.50
N GLY A 81 -9.58 -13.44 21.13
CA GLY A 81 -10.28 -12.37 21.86
C GLY A 81 -9.83 -10.95 21.52
N LEU A 82 -9.04 -10.75 20.45
CA LEU A 82 -8.58 -9.44 20.00
C LEU A 82 -9.65 -8.75 19.14
N HIS A 83 -9.73 -7.42 19.20
CA HIS A 83 -10.68 -6.62 18.43
C HIS A 83 -10.05 -6.13 17.13
N GLU A 84 -10.28 -6.86 16.04
CA GLU A 84 -9.82 -6.47 14.70
C GLU A 84 -8.29 -6.28 14.66
N ALA A 85 -7.56 -7.39 14.85
CA ALA A 85 -6.10 -7.39 14.85
C ALA A 85 -5.57 -7.20 13.42
N LEU A 86 -4.86 -6.08 13.21
CA LEU A 86 -4.46 -5.59 11.90
C LEU A 86 -2.97 -5.26 11.79
N GLY A 87 -2.20 -5.78 12.75
CA GLY A 87 -0.94 -6.45 12.48
C GLY A 87 -0.17 -6.84 13.72
N ILE A 88 1.02 -7.41 13.52
CA ILE A 88 1.78 -8.14 14.54
C ILE A 88 3.25 -7.82 14.38
N TRP A 89 3.97 -7.78 15.49
CA TRP A 89 5.42 -7.65 15.52
C TRP A 89 5.98 -8.59 16.60
N ILE A 90 7.04 -9.31 16.25
CA ILE A 90 7.72 -10.26 17.14
C ILE A 90 9.19 -9.85 17.23
N ASP A 91 9.68 -9.66 18.45
CA ASP A 91 11.06 -9.29 18.66
C ASP A 91 12.01 -10.39 18.17
N PRO A 92 12.97 -10.10 17.27
CA PRO A 92 13.85 -11.11 16.71
C PRO A 92 14.86 -11.69 17.72
N LYS A 93 14.97 -11.11 18.92
CA LYS A 93 15.88 -11.51 19.99
C LYS A 93 15.15 -12.09 21.20
N SER A 94 14.14 -11.39 21.72
CA SER A 94 13.41 -11.79 22.92
C SER A 94 12.17 -12.63 22.63
N SER A 95 11.73 -12.71 21.37
CA SER A 95 10.46 -13.32 20.96
C SER A 95 9.23 -12.67 21.60
N GLU A 96 9.33 -11.43 22.09
CA GLU A 96 8.16 -10.71 22.60
C GLU A 96 7.19 -10.41 21.46
N THR A 97 5.92 -10.76 21.66
CA THR A 97 4.86 -10.62 20.65
C THR A 97 3.96 -9.44 20.98
N TYR A 98 3.83 -8.51 20.04
CA TYR A 98 2.94 -7.36 20.13
C TYR A 98 1.95 -7.41 18.96
N VAL A 99 0.68 -7.17 19.23
CA VAL A 99 -0.37 -7.07 18.22
C VAL A 99 -1.01 -5.69 18.30
N ILE A 100 -1.18 -5.03 17.16
CA ILE A 100 -2.05 -3.87 17.06
C ILE A 100 -3.47 -4.35 16.75
N GLN A 101 -4.38 -3.99 17.63
CA GLN A 101 -5.82 -4.16 17.47
C GLN A 101 -6.48 -2.78 17.50
N ARG A 102 -7.78 -2.74 17.20
CA ARG A 102 -8.49 -1.47 16.99
C ARG A 102 -8.30 -0.44 18.10
N PRO A 103 -8.40 -0.79 19.41
CA PRO A 103 -8.27 0.20 20.48
C PRO A 103 -6.84 0.40 21.00
N GLU A 104 -5.91 -0.54 20.76
CA GLU A 104 -4.61 -0.55 21.45
C GLU A 104 -3.53 -1.42 20.77
N ILE A 105 -2.29 -1.25 21.24
CA ILE A 105 -1.22 -2.24 21.10
C ILE A 105 -1.26 -3.14 22.34
N THR A 106 -1.34 -4.45 22.13
CA THR A 106 -1.36 -5.47 23.19
C THR A 106 -0.13 -6.34 23.10
N LYS A 107 0.53 -6.55 24.23
CA LYS A 107 1.58 -7.56 24.39
C LYS A 107 0.93 -8.89 24.76
N LEU A 108 1.26 -9.94 24.01
CA LEU A 108 0.77 -11.29 24.23
C LEU A 108 1.85 -12.12 24.92
N ILE A 109 1.51 -12.73 26.05
CA ILE A 109 2.45 -13.47 26.89
C ILE A 109 1.86 -14.84 27.16
N ASP A 110 2.69 -15.86 26.96
CA ASP A 110 2.47 -17.26 27.36
C ASP A 110 3.30 -17.49 28.62
N THR A 111 2.66 -17.44 29.80
CA THR A 111 3.36 -17.45 31.09
C THR A 111 3.80 -18.85 31.53
N ASP A 112 3.12 -19.91 31.07
CA ASP A 112 3.40 -21.29 31.42
C ASP A 112 4.11 -22.10 30.31
N LYS A 113 4.29 -21.48 29.13
CA LYS A 113 4.99 -22.00 27.93
C LYS A 113 4.28 -23.19 27.29
N ASP A 114 2.96 -23.23 27.35
CA ASP A 114 2.16 -24.29 26.71
C ASP A 114 1.94 -24.05 25.19
N GLY A 115 2.37 -22.90 24.67
CA GLY A 115 2.17 -22.49 23.28
C GLY A 115 0.91 -21.65 23.06
N ARG A 116 0.27 -21.16 24.12
CA ARG A 116 -0.90 -20.30 24.08
C ARG A 116 -0.71 -19.09 25.01
N ALA A 117 -1.00 -17.90 24.51
CA ALA A 117 -0.99 -16.69 25.33
C ALA A 117 -2.15 -16.71 26.34
N ASP A 118 -1.81 -16.54 27.61
CA ASP A 118 -2.71 -16.52 28.76
C ASP A 118 -2.74 -15.15 29.47
N LEU A 119 -1.80 -14.25 29.14
CA LEU A 119 -1.76 -12.87 29.62
C LEU A 119 -1.70 -11.87 28.47
N TYR A 120 -2.59 -10.86 28.54
CA TYR A 120 -2.77 -9.81 27.54
C TYR A 120 -2.56 -8.46 28.24
N GLU A 121 -1.42 -7.82 27.97
CA GLU A 121 -1.08 -6.53 28.58
C GLU A 121 -1.26 -5.41 27.57
N SER A 122 -2.09 -4.41 27.92
CA SER A 122 -2.21 -3.18 27.13
C SER A 122 -0.89 -2.41 27.20
N PHE A 123 -0.16 -2.36 26.10
CA PHE A 123 1.09 -1.62 25.99
C PHE A 123 0.82 -0.14 25.69
N ASN A 124 -0.16 0.15 24.83
CA ASN A 124 -0.57 1.52 24.54
C ASN A 124 -1.99 1.61 23.96
N ALA A 125 -2.81 2.53 24.49
CA ALA A 125 -4.15 2.86 23.99
C ALA A 125 -4.31 4.39 23.79
N GLY A 126 -3.31 5.03 23.18
CA GLY A 126 -3.21 6.50 23.12
C GLY A 126 -4.16 7.22 22.14
N TRP A 127 -4.90 6.48 21.32
CA TRP A 127 -5.85 7.01 20.33
C TRP A 127 -7.31 6.71 20.69
N GLY A 128 -8.25 7.38 20.03
CA GLY A 128 -9.67 7.16 20.27
C GLY A 128 -10.26 6.07 19.37
N VAL A 129 -11.28 5.36 19.86
CA VAL A 129 -12.08 4.39 19.11
C VAL A 129 -13.57 4.68 19.30
N THR A 130 -14.35 4.42 18.26
CA THR A 130 -15.82 4.35 18.30
C THR A 130 -16.31 3.04 17.66
N ASP A 131 -17.62 2.84 17.56
CA ASP A 131 -18.19 1.73 16.78
C ASP A 131 -18.24 2.01 15.26
N ASN A 132 -17.61 3.09 14.81
CA ASN A 132 -17.52 3.44 13.40
C ASN A 132 -16.74 2.35 12.64
N TYR A 133 -17.35 1.80 11.59
CA TYR A 133 -16.78 0.66 10.87
C TYR A 133 -15.40 0.95 10.23
N HIS A 134 -15.10 2.19 9.90
CA HIS A 134 -13.92 2.56 9.11
C HIS A 134 -12.69 2.90 9.96
N GLU A 135 -12.80 2.82 11.28
CA GLU A 135 -11.77 3.24 12.24
C GLU A 135 -10.70 2.18 12.51
N TYR A 136 -9.99 1.77 11.45
CA TYR A 136 -8.91 0.78 11.54
C TYR A 136 -7.64 1.36 12.19
N ALA A 137 -6.85 0.47 12.77
CA ALA A 137 -5.50 0.74 13.27
C ALA A 137 -4.54 -0.29 12.65
N PHE A 138 -3.53 0.17 11.92
CA PHE A 138 -2.59 -0.68 11.18
C PHE A 138 -1.16 -0.50 11.69
N GLY A 139 -0.37 -1.57 11.62
CA GLY A 139 0.97 -1.64 12.22
C GLY A 139 1.36 -3.08 12.53
N LEU A 140 2.47 -3.34 13.22
CA LEU A 140 3.45 -2.38 13.71
C LEU A 140 4.76 -2.58 12.97
N VAL A 141 5.42 -1.47 12.66
CA VAL A 141 6.85 -1.49 12.37
C VAL A 141 7.60 -0.91 13.56
N ARG A 142 8.84 -1.39 13.77
CA ARG A 142 9.68 -0.96 14.88
C ARG A 142 11.01 -0.45 14.35
N ASP A 143 11.41 0.75 14.78
CA ASP A 143 12.70 1.34 14.38
C ASP A 143 13.87 0.78 15.20
N GLY A 144 15.11 1.09 14.78
CA GLY A 144 16.33 0.71 15.48
C GLY A 144 16.48 1.29 16.89
N LYS A 145 15.63 2.25 17.29
CA LYS A 145 15.58 2.83 18.64
C LYS A 145 14.49 2.18 19.51
N GLY A 146 13.77 1.20 18.98
CA GLY A 146 12.73 0.45 19.68
C GLY A 146 11.37 1.15 19.73
N ASN A 147 11.15 2.23 18.97
CA ASN A 147 9.83 2.86 18.85
C ASN A 147 8.94 2.06 17.91
N PHE A 148 7.68 1.91 18.28
CA PHE A 148 6.65 1.38 17.39
C PHE A 148 6.00 2.50 16.57
N TYR A 149 5.58 2.17 15.36
CA TYR A 149 4.81 3.05 14.50
C TYR A 149 3.61 2.33 13.89
N GLY A 150 2.55 3.10 13.65
CA GLY A 150 1.33 2.64 13.02
C GLY A 150 0.55 3.77 12.37
N THR A 151 -0.53 3.41 11.70
CA THR A 151 -1.42 4.36 11.02
C THR A 151 -2.87 4.17 11.47
N LEU A 152 -3.60 5.27 11.58
CA LEU A 152 -4.99 5.31 11.99
C LEU A 152 -5.84 5.84 10.85
N ASN A 153 -6.83 5.05 10.46
CA ASN A 153 -7.77 5.43 9.43
C ASN A 153 -8.59 6.67 9.80
N THR A 154 -9.10 7.37 8.80
CA THR A 154 -10.23 8.30 9.01
C THR A 154 -11.52 7.53 9.30
N SER A 155 -12.43 8.19 10.01
CA SER A 155 -13.76 7.65 10.30
C SER A 155 -14.69 7.88 9.10
N LEU A 156 -15.57 6.94 8.79
CA LEU A 156 -16.61 7.20 7.80
C LEU A 156 -17.61 8.19 8.40
N SER A 157 -17.82 9.32 7.75
CA SER A 157 -18.64 10.43 8.28
C SER A 157 -19.78 10.82 7.33
N TRP A 158 -19.99 10.06 6.25
CA TRP A 158 -20.99 10.33 5.23
C TRP A 158 -22.40 9.85 5.66
N PRO A 159 -23.37 10.75 5.95
CA PRO A 159 -24.65 10.36 6.55
C PRO A 159 -25.45 9.29 5.79
N GLY A 160 -25.23 9.18 4.47
CA GLY A 160 -25.93 8.22 3.61
C GLY A 160 -25.39 6.78 3.63
N TRP A 161 -24.37 6.45 4.41
CA TRP A 161 -23.78 5.10 4.41
C TRP A 161 -23.46 4.58 5.83
N ALA A 162 -23.63 3.27 6.03
CA ALA A 162 -23.24 2.50 7.21
C ALA A 162 -23.64 3.13 8.58
N ARG A 163 -24.83 3.76 8.67
CA ARG A 163 -25.33 4.44 9.88
C ARG A 163 -24.37 5.52 10.42
N SER A 164 -23.54 6.11 9.56
CA SER A 164 -22.47 7.02 9.96
C SER A 164 -22.90 8.47 10.20
N ALA A 165 -24.19 8.79 10.09
CA ALA A 165 -24.72 10.13 10.40
C ALA A 165 -24.35 10.59 11.83
N LYS A 166 -24.32 9.67 12.82
CA LYS A 166 -23.87 9.97 14.19
C LYS A 166 -22.37 10.29 14.30
N TRP A 167 -21.61 9.97 13.26
CA TRP A 167 -20.16 10.14 13.15
C TRP A 167 -19.79 11.23 12.14
N ASP A 168 -20.74 12.10 11.75
CA ASP A 168 -20.46 13.27 10.91
C ASP A 168 -19.72 14.35 11.73
N ILE A 169 -18.47 14.06 12.05
CA ILE A 169 -17.60 14.88 12.89
C ILE A 169 -16.33 15.17 12.09
N ALA A 170 -16.00 16.46 11.99
CA ALA A 170 -14.81 16.94 11.29
C ALA A 170 -14.67 16.41 9.85
N ARG A 171 -15.80 16.24 9.15
CA ARG A 171 -15.81 15.96 7.71
C ARG A 171 -15.52 17.26 6.95
N VAL A 172 -14.60 17.20 5.98
CA VAL A 172 -14.12 18.39 5.28
C VAL A 172 -14.45 18.31 3.79
N TRP A 173 -15.17 19.30 3.28
CA TRP A 173 -15.42 19.54 1.86
C TRP A 173 -14.86 20.88 1.37
N THR A 174 -14.57 21.85 2.25
CA THR A 174 -14.05 23.20 1.93
C THR A 174 -14.94 24.09 1.02
N LYS A 175 -14.69 25.40 1.08
CA LYS A 175 -15.35 26.45 0.28
C LYS A 175 -15.24 26.15 -1.22
N GLY A 176 -16.35 26.29 -1.94
CA GLY A 176 -16.42 26.04 -3.38
C GLY A 176 -16.85 24.61 -3.75
N TYR A 177 -17.00 23.73 -2.78
CA TYR A 177 -17.52 22.38 -2.95
C TYR A 177 -18.81 22.18 -2.15
N LYS A 178 -19.64 21.24 -2.62
CA LYS A 178 -20.84 20.85 -1.88
C LYS A 178 -20.44 20.08 -0.63
N ASP A 179 -21.21 20.24 0.43
CA ASP A 179 -21.08 19.41 1.63
C ASP A 179 -21.14 17.92 1.30
N THR A 180 -21.77 17.53 0.19
CA THR A 180 -21.84 16.15 -0.26
C THR A 180 -20.53 15.54 -0.75
N GLU A 181 -19.48 16.34 -1.02
CA GLU A 181 -18.25 15.83 -1.64
C GLU A 181 -17.32 15.13 -0.62
N GLY A 182 -17.13 15.72 0.56
CA GLY A 182 -16.36 15.08 1.64
C GLY A 182 -17.12 13.88 2.22
N LYS A 183 -16.43 12.76 2.42
CA LYS A 183 -17.00 11.48 2.91
C LYS A 183 -16.42 11.05 4.24
N MET A 184 -15.15 11.36 4.47
CA MET A 184 -14.37 10.90 5.60
C MET A 184 -14.15 12.03 6.61
N GLY A 185 -14.10 11.66 7.88
CA GLY A 185 -13.98 12.58 8.99
C GLY A 185 -13.10 12.02 10.10
N ARG A 186 -13.27 12.61 11.28
CA ARG A 186 -12.56 12.24 12.51
C ARG A 186 -13.64 12.14 13.58
N ALA A 187 -14.17 10.94 13.79
CA ALA A 187 -15.15 10.69 14.87
C ALA A 187 -14.46 10.48 16.22
N ALA A 188 -13.28 9.85 16.23
CA ALA A 188 -12.44 9.66 17.42
C ALA A 188 -11.06 10.31 17.28
N LYS A 189 -10.34 10.44 18.40
CA LYS A 189 -9.04 11.12 18.48
C LYS A 189 -7.97 10.45 17.62
N TYR A 190 -7.25 11.29 16.87
CA TYR A 190 -6.15 10.94 15.99
C TYR A 190 -6.53 10.09 14.77
N ARG A 191 -7.80 10.07 14.37
CA ARG A 191 -8.18 9.45 13.08
C ARG A 191 -7.59 10.24 11.90
N GLY A 192 -7.02 9.52 10.95
CA GLY A 192 -6.23 10.08 9.85
C GLY A 192 -4.80 10.49 10.23
N TRP A 193 -4.22 9.92 11.30
CA TRP A 193 -2.85 10.15 11.72
C TRP A 193 -1.97 8.90 11.64
N GLY A 194 -0.70 9.10 11.32
CA GLY A 194 0.38 8.20 11.71
C GLY A 194 0.85 8.53 13.12
N PHE A 195 1.23 7.52 13.89
CA PHE A 195 1.68 7.69 15.27
C PHE A 195 2.99 6.96 15.55
N GLN A 196 3.61 7.35 16.65
CA GLN A 196 4.76 6.70 17.26
C GLN A 196 4.39 6.33 18.71
N VAL A 197 4.87 5.18 19.18
CA VAL A 197 4.88 4.79 20.60
C VAL A 197 6.33 4.54 21.02
N THR A 198 6.79 5.21 22.07
CA THR A 198 8.17 5.04 22.57
C THR A 198 8.36 3.68 23.24
N PRO A 199 9.60 3.20 23.45
CA PRO A 199 9.86 1.99 24.24
C PRO A 199 9.19 2.00 25.62
N GLU A 200 9.02 3.18 26.23
CA GLU A 200 8.35 3.38 27.52
C GLU A 200 6.81 3.44 27.41
N GLY A 201 6.24 3.19 26.23
CA GLY A 201 4.79 3.15 26.03
C GLY A 201 4.14 4.53 25.83
N LYS A 202 4.91 5.60 25.57
CA LYS A 202 4.35 6.95 25.36
C LYS A 202 3.83 7.13 23.93
N PHE A 203 2.55 7.46 23.79
CA PHE A 203 1.95 7.82 22.49
C PHE A 203 2.38 9.22 22.02
N VAL A 204 2.75 9.33 20.76
CA VAL A 204 3.13 10.58 20.09
C VAL A 204 2.44 10.66 18.73
N PRO A 205 1.54 11.65 18.48
CA PRO A 205 1.04 11.90 17.14
C PRO A 205 2.21 12.31 16.24
N PHE A 206 2.37 11.63 15.10
CA PHE A 206 3.60 11.69 14.32
C PHE A 206 3.42 12.46 13.01
N ALA A 207 2.45 12.07 12.18
CA ALA A 207 2.14 12.73 10.91
C ALA A 207 0.62 12.73 10.68
N SER A 208 0.09 13.75 10.00
CA SER A 208 -1.34 13.93 9.76
C SER A 208 -1.67 13.80 8.28
N GLY A 209 -2.96 13.75 7.95
CA GLY A 209 -3.43 13.83 6.56
C GLY A 209 -3.60 12.50 5.85
N MET A 210 -3.64 11.39 6.57
CA MET A 210 -3.95 10.08 5.99
C MET A 210 -5.46 9.96 5.81
N ARG A 211 -5.92 9.32 4.73
CA ARG A 211 -7.33 9.01 4.52
C ARG A 211 -7.64 7.60 4.98
N SER A 212 -7.23 6.63 4.19
CA SER A 212 -7.53 5.22 4.40
C SER A 212 -6.29 4.33 4.19
N PRO A 213 -5.26 4.46 5.05
CA PRO A 213 -4.09 3.61 4.98
C PRO A 213 -4.44 2.13 5.14
N ALA A 214 -3.66 1.23 4.55
CA ALA A 214 -3.86 -0.23 4.68
C ALA A 214 -2.60 -0.97 5.11
N GLY A 215 -1.79 -0.37 5.98
CA GLY A 215 -0.54 -0.90 6.48
C GLY A 215 0.53 0.17 6.66
N ILE A 216 1.70 -0.24 7.11
CA ILE A 216 2.89 0.60 7.23
C ILE A 216 4.14 -0.23 6.99
N GLY A 217 5.11 0.33 6.29
CA GLY A 217 6.41 -0.29 6.02
C GLY A 217 7.55 0.57 6.56
N ILE A 218 8.67 -0.06 6.87
CA ILE A 218 9.91 0.61 7.28
C ILE A 218 11.07 0.06 6.43
N ASN A 219 11.96 0.93 5.97
CA ASN A 219 13.18 0.49 5.30
C ASN A 219 14.33 0.28 6.30
N LYS A 220 15.48 -0.19 5.81
CA LYS A 220 16.69 -0.42 6.62
C LYS A 220 17.28 0.84 7.28
N ASP A 221 16.84 2.02 6.87
CA ASP A 221 17.33 3.32 7.32
C ASP A 221 16.31 3.99 8.28
N ASP A 222 15.37 3.23 8.83
CA ASP A 222 14.27 3.67 9.68
C ASP A 222 13.31 4.70 9.03
N GLU A 223 13.26 4.77 7.70
CA GLU A 223 12.30 5.61 6.98
C GLU A 223 10.97 4.87 6.79
N LEU A 224 9.87 5.56 7.08
CA LEU A 224 8.53 5.00 7.20
C LEU A 224 7.69 5.29 5.96
N PHE A 225 6.87 4.33 5.54
CA PHE A 225 6.02 4.44 4.35
C PHE A 225 4.63 3.86 4.60
N PHE A 226 3.60 4.43 3.97
CA PHE A 226 2.27 3.83 3.92
C PHE A 226 1.66 3.98 2.56
N THR A 227 0.73 3.08 2.25
CA THR A 227 -0.15 3.18 1.10
C THR A 227 -1.47 3.80 1.51
N ASP A 228 -2.02 4.70 0.69
CA ASP A 228 -3.36 5.25 0.89
C ASP A 228 -4.31 4.78 -0.22
N ASN A 229 -5.58 4.63 0.13
CA ASN A 229 -6.63 4.19 -0.79
C ASN A 229 -7.38 5.42 -1.33
N GLN A 230 -7.61 5.45 -2.65
CA GLN A 230 -8.33 6.52 -3.35
C GLN A 230 -9.68 6.86 -2.70
N GLY A 231 -10.02 8.15 -2.72
CA GLY A 231 -11.32 8.68 -2.35
C GLY A 231 -11.31 10.20 -2.18
N ASP A 232 -12.13 10.75 -1.29
CA ASP A 232 -12.12 12.18 -1.00
C ASP A 232 -10.74 12.64 -0.50
N TRP A 233 -10.23 13.74 -1.04
CA TRP A 233 -8.88 14.27 -0.80
C TRP A 233 -7.71 13.38 -1.23
N GLU A 234 -7.95 12.12 -1.59
CA GLU A 234 -6.95 11.18 -2.10
C GLU A 234 -7.24 10.83 -3.56
N ALA A 235 -6.55 11.53 -4.47
CA ALA A 235 -6.90 11.57 -5.89
C ALA A 235 -6.87 10.19 -6.60
N SER A 236 -5.86 9.39 -6.29
CA SER A 236 -5.67 8.01 -6.72
C SER A 236 -5.04 7.27 -5.55
N SER A 237 -5.04 5.94 -5.54
CA SER A 237 -4.30 5.23 -4.50
C SER A 237 -2.82 5.58 -4.60
N SER A 238 -2.08 5.56 -3.50
CA SER A 238 -0.75 6.18 -3.48
C SER A 238 0.17 5.55 -2.43
N LEU A 239 1.46 5.86 -2.51
CA LEU A 239 2.50 5.50 -1.54
C LEU A 239 3.15 6.80 -1.05
N HIS A 240 3.18 7.00 0.26
CA HIS A 240 3.77 8.17 0.89
C HIS A 240 4.99 7.81 1.75
N HIS A 241 5.96 8.72 1.82
CA HIS A 241 7.03 8.72 2.81
C HIS A 241 6.58 9.52 4.04
N ILE A 242 6.47 8.87 5.20
CA ILE A 242 6.04 9.45 6.47
C ILE A 242 7.22 10.13 7.15
N VAL A 243 7.04 11.40 7.47
CA VAL A 243 8.01 12.20 8.22
C VAL A 243 7.26 12.91 9.33
N LYS A 244 7.86 13.04 10.51
CA LYS A 244 7.25 13.74 11.64
C LYS A 244 6.79 15.15 11.24
N GLY A 245 5.55 15.50 11.56
CA GLY A 245 4.92 16.79 11.26
C GLY A 245 4.43 16.94 9.82
N ARG A 246 4.60 15.93 8.95
CA ARG A 246 4.14 15.98 7.56
C ARG A 246 2.61 15.89 7.49
N PHE A 247 2.03 16.66 6.57
CA PHE A 247 0.61 16.56 6.17
C PHE A 247 0.48 15.82 4.84
N HIS A 248 -0.29 14.74 4.82
CA HIS A 248 -0.37 13.78 3.71
C HIS A 248 -1.55 14.00 2.75
N GLY A 249 -2.46 14.93 3.04
CA GLY A 249 -3.47 15.39 2.09
C GLY A 249 -4.88 15.49 2.67
N HIS A 250 -5.29 14.61 3.60
CA HIS A 250 -6.66 14.58 4.10
C HIS A 250 -6.91 15.53 5.30
N PRO A 251 -7.71 16.62 5.15
CA PRO A 251 -7.76 17.68 6.17
C PRO A 251 -8.40 17.30 7.50
N SER A 252 -9.29 16.31 7.55
CA SER A 252 -10.05 15.98 8.78
C SER A 252 -9.17 15.72 10.02
N SER A 253 -8.00 15.14 9.81
CA SER A 253 -6.99 14.88 10.84
C SER A 253 -6.45 16.15 11.50
N LEU A 254 -6.46 17.29 10.79
CA LEU A 254 -5.98 18.57 11.31
C LEU A 254 -6.83 19.08 12.48
N THR A 255 -8.04 18.56 12.69
CA THR A 255 -8.85 18.85 13.87
C THR A 255 -8.09 18.61 15.18
N ASP A 256 -7.20 17.60 15.20
CA ASP A 256 -6.37 17.27 16.36
C ASP A 256 -4.98 17.96 16.33
N HIS A 257 -4.66 18.72 15.26
CA HIS A 257 -3.40 19.43 15.13
C HIS A 257 -3.43 20.75 15.93
N PRO A 258 -2.41 21.06 16.77
CA PRO A 258 -2.41 22.25 17.62
C PRO A 258 -2.70 23.56 16.87
N ASP A 259 -2.08 23.76 15.71
CA ASP A 259 -2.24 24.96 14.88
C ASP A 259 -3.65 25.16 14.29
N PHE A 260 -4.50 24.14 14.36
CA PHE A 260 -5.87 24.15 13.83
C PHE A 260 -6.94 24.05 14.92
N LYS A 261 -6.53 24.05 16.19
CA LYS A 261 -7.45 23.96 17.33
C LYS A 261 -8.49 25.09 17.27
N GLY A 262 -9.77 24.71 17.22
CA GLY A 262 -10.91 25.63 17.19
C GLY A 262 -11.16 26.31 15.86
N LYS A 263 -10.41 25.97 14.80
CA LYS A 263 -10.66 26.48 13.44
C LYS A 263 -11.77 25.69 12.75
N ASP A 264 -12.59 26.37 11.97
CA ASP A 264 -13.48 25.72 11.01
C ASP A 264 -12.68 25.30 9.77
N LEU A 265 -12.44 23.99 9.64
CA LEU A 265 -11.71 23.42 8.51
C LEU A 265 -12.43 23.60 7.16
N ASN A 266 -13.75 23.79 7.15
CA ASN A 266 -14.49 24.05 5.91
C ASN A 266 -14.39 25.49 5.43
N ALA A 267 -13.98 26.42 6.29
CA ALA A 267 -13.71 27.82 5.93
C ALA A 267 -12.32 28.02 5.29
N ILE A 268 -11.40 27.06 5.45
CA ILE A 268 -10.03 27.13 4.91
C ILE A 268 -10.06 26.82 3.40
N PRO A 269 -9.56 27.71 2.53
CA PRO A 269 -9.50 27.48 1.09
C PRO A 269 -8.63 26.27 0.72
N ILE A 270 -8.94 25.66 -0.43
CA ILE A 270 -8.23 24.46 -0.89
C ILE A 270 -6.73 24.72 -1.15
N GLU A 271 -6.39 25.92 -1.61
CA GLU A 271 -5.03 26.33 -1.92
C GLU A 271 -4.14 26.36 -0.67
N ASP A 272 -4.73 26.60 0.50
CA ASP A 272 -3.99 26.60 1.76
C ASP A 272 -3.70 25.18 2.23
N TYR A 273 -4.62 24.23 2.00
CA TYR A 273 -4.33 22.81 2.21
C TYR A 273 -3.25 22.30 1.24
N GLU A 274 -3.31 22.71 -0.03
CA GLU A 274 -2.33 22.28 -1.03
C GLU A 274 -0.90 22.73 -0.68
N LYS A 275 -0.73 23.92 -0.08
CA LYS A 275 0.59 24.40 0.41
C LYS A 275 1.18 23.53 1.52
N LEU A 276 0.33 22.94 2.37
CA LEU A 276 0.76 22.06 3.47
C LEU A 276 1.06 20.65 2.96
N TRP A 277 0.34 20.22 1.92
CA TRP A 277 0.35 18.86 1.42
C TRP A 277 1.73 18.44 0.91
N LYS A 278 2.24 17.34 1.46
CA LYS A 278 3.36 16.60 0.89
C LYS A 278 2.82 15.47 0.03
N ARG A 279 2.95 15.67 -1.28
CA ARG A 279 2.57 14.73 -2.33
C ARG A 279 3.16 13.33 -2.08
N PRO A 280 2.45 12.27 -2.51
CA PRO A 280 2.96 10.90 -2.40
C PRO A 280 4.27 10.73 -3.18
N ALA A 281 5.10 9.80 -2.72
CA ALA A 281 6.29 9.38 -3.44
C ALA A 281 5.90 8.68 -4.75
N VAL A 282 4.83 7.90 -4.75
CA VAL A 282 4.33 7.21 -5.94
C VAL A 282 2.81 7.25 -5.98
N TRP A 283 2.25 7.72 -7.09
CA TRP A 283 0.86 7.49 -7.45
C TRP A 283 0.68 6.08 -8.01
N ILE A 284 -0.33 5.38 -7.51
CA ILE A 284 -0.73 4.05 -7.95
C ILE A 284 -1.99 4.19 -8.80
N PRO A 285 -1.94 3.92 -10.12
CA PRO A 285 -3.06 4.16 -11.03
C PRO A 285 -4.34 3.40 -10.66
N HIS A 286 -5.32 4.11 -10.12
CA HIS A 286 -6.60 3.54 -9.72
C HIS A 286 -7.35 2.97 -10.91
N GLY A 287 -7.97 1.79 -10.77
CA GLY A 287 -8.73 1.14 -11.85
C GLY A 287 -7.86 0.55 -12.98
N GLU A 288 -6.55 0.79 -12.97
CA GLU A 288 -5.60 0.30 -13.97
C GLU A 288 -4.62 -0.71 -13.35
N LEU A 289 -3.99 -0.35 -12.23
CA LEU A 289 -2.99 -1.19 -11.56
C LEU A 289 -3.47 -1.76 -10.23
N ALA A 290 -4.18 -0.95 -9.44
CA ALA A 290 -4.66 -1.28 -8.10
C ALA A 290 -5.92 -0.46 -7.78
N ASN A 291 -6.69 -0.86 -6.77
CA ASN A 291 -7.78 -0.05 -6.22
C ASN A 291 -7.63 0.15 -4.71
N SER A 292 -7.17 -0.88 -4.02
CA SER A 292 -7.03 -0.97 -2.57
C SER A 292 -5.66 -1.57 -2.22
N PRO A 293 -4.56 -0.81 -2.44
CA PRO A 293 -3.22 -1.28 -2.12
C PRO A 293 -3.10 -1.55 -0.62
N GLY A 294 -2.46 -2.67 -0.27
CA GLY A 294 -2.19 -3.10 1.09
C GLY A 294 -0.83 -2.64 1.61
N GLU A 295 -0.29 -3.38 2.56
CA GLU A 295 0.92 -3.02 3.29
C GLU A 295 2.18 -3.06 2.41
N PRO A 296 3.00 -1.98 2.41
CA PRO A 296 4.29 -1.98 1.73
C PRO A 296 5.36 -2.73 2.54
N ILE A 297 6.16 -3.56 1.87
CA ILE A 297 7.33 -4.25 2.45
C ILE A 297 8.57 -4.05 1.59
N PHE A 298 9.75 -3.96 2.19
CA PHE A 298 11.03 -3.89 1.47
C PHE A 298 11.67 -5.28 1.35
N ASP A 299 12.20 -5.59 0.17
CA ASP A 299 13.04 -6.76 -0.04
C ASP A 299 14.43 -6.54 0.56
N ASN A 300 14.58 -6.92 1.82
CA ASN A 300 15.86 -6.96 2.51
C ASN A 300 16.47 -8.37 2.48
N SER A 301 16.07 -9.22 1.53
CA SER A 301 16.53 -10.62 1.44
C SER A 301 17.93 -10.77 0.84
N GLU A 302 18.61 -9.65 0.53
CA GLU A 302 19.97 -9.62 -0.04
C GLU A 302 20.09 -10.40 -1.35
N GLY A 303 19.05 -10.34 -2.20
CA GLY A 303 19.02 -10.99 -3.52
C GLY A 303 18.49 -12.42 -3.52
N LYS A 304 18.05 -12.95 -2.37
CA LYS A 304 17.35 -14.25 -2.31
C LYS A 304 15.98 -14.21 -2.99
N PHE A 305 15.38 -13.03 -3.13
CA PHE A 305 14.17 -12.81 -3.92
C PHE A 305 14.45 -12.24 -5.33
N GLY A 306 15.51 -12.74 -5.96
CA GLY A 306 15.86 -12.39 -7.34
C GLY A 306 16.48 -11.00 -7.46
N PRO A 307 16.40 -10.36 -8.64
CA PRO A 307 17.20 -9.19 -8.96
C PRO A 307 16.65 -7.88 -8.37
N PHE A 308 15.74 -7.92 -7.39
CA PHE A 308 14.98 -6.76 -6.92
C PHE A 308 15.31 -6.34 -5.48
N ALA A 309 16.48 -6.75 -4.97
CA ALA A 309 16.94 -6.40 -3.63
C ALA A 309 16.86 -4.88 -3.38
N GLY A 310 16.37 -4.52 -2.19
CA GLY A 310 16.16 -3.14 -1.75
C GLY A 310 14.92 -2.44 -2.33
N GLN A 311 14.19 -3.09 -3.24
CA GLN A 311 12.92 -2.55 -3.75
C GLN A 311 11.76 -2.88 -2.83
N MET A 312 10.65 -2.17 -3.01
CA MET A 312 9.43 -2.35 -2.23
C MET A 312 8.41 -3.19 -3.00
N PHE A 313 7.63 -4.00 -2.29
CA PHE A 313 6.51 -4.77 -2.80
C PHE A 313 5.22 -4.37 -2.09
N ILE A 314 4.13 -4.29 -2.86
CA ILE A 314 2.80 -3.85 -2.38
C ILE A 314 1.76 -4.76 -3.03
N GLY A 315 0.91 -5.40 -2.22
CA GLY A 315 -0.24 -6.15 -2.72
C GLY A 315 -1.45 -5.26 -2.97
N ASP A 316 -2.41 -5.72 -3.75
CA ASP A 316 -3.73 -5.08 -3.89
C ASP A 316 -4.86 -6.04 -3.53
N GLN A 317 -5.84 -5.54 -2.78
CA GLN A 317 -7.02 -6.32 -2.44
C GLN A 317 -7.87 -6.64 -3.67
N SER A 318 -8.23 -5.63 -4.44
CA SER A 318 -9.24 -5.78 -5.50
C SER A 318 -8.73 -6.58 -6.69
N ARG A 319 -7.47 -6.40 -7.06
CA ARG A 319 -6.84 -6.98 -8.25
C ARG A 319 -6.15 -8.32 -7.98
N SER A 320 -5.97 -8.70 -6.72
CA SER A 320 -5.25 -9.92 -6.34
C SER A 320 -3.89 -10.01 -7.04
N ASN A 321 -3.13 -8.92 -7.00
CA ASN A 321 -1.79 -8.80 -7.55
C ASN A 321 -0.80 -8.26 -6.51
N ILE A 322 0.47 -8.37 -6.84
CA ILE A 322 1.62 -7.77 -6.17
C ILE A 322 2.28 -6.85 -7.18
N MET A 323 2.60 -5.66 -6.72
CA MET A 323 3.29 -4.60 -7.44
C MET A 323 4.67 -4.40 -6.84
N ARG A 324 5.60 -3.85 -7.63
CA ARG A 324 6.97 -3.53 -7.21
C ARG A 324 7.22 -2.05 -7.38
N VAL A 325 7.91 -1.43 -6.41
CA VAL A 325 8.25 -0.02 -6.39
C VAL A 325 9.77 0.16 -6.31
N SER A 326 10.31 1.03 -7.15
CA SER A 326 11.70 1.50 -7.07
C SER A 326 11.72 3.00 -6.79
N LEU A 327 12.13 3.35 -5.56
CA LEU A 327 12.17 4.74 -5.06
C LEU A 327 13.38 5.52 -5.58
N ASP A 328 13.18 6.78 -5.92
CA ASP A 328 14.17 7.74 -6.44
C ASP A 328 14.20 8.98 -5.53
N LYS A 329 15.31 9.21 -4.83
CA LYS A 329 15.46 10.36 -3.92
C LYS A 329 16.00 11.56 -4.70
N VAL A 330 15.17 12.58 -4.88
CA VAL A 330 15.48 13.79 -5.66
C VAL A 330 15.30 15.02 -4.77
N GLY A 331 16.32 15.85 -4.65
CA GLY A 331 16.27 17.06 -3.81
C GLY A 331 15.88 16.79 -2.35
N GLY A 332 16.23 15.61 -1.81
CA GLY A 332 15.93 15.23 -0.42
C GLY A 332 14.56 14.58 -0.18
N ASP A 333 13.66 14.51 -1.16
CA ASP A 333 12.38 13.77 -1.03
C ASP A 333 12.32 12.59 -1.99
N TYR A 334 11.48 11.63 -1.63
CA TYR A 334 11.17 10.49 -2.49
C TYR A 334 10.16 10.84 -3.56
N GLN A 335 10.47 10.39 -4.76
CA GLN A 335 9.51 10.07 -5.80
C GLN A 335 9.84 8.66 -6.32
N GLY A 336 9.18 8.12 -7.34
CA GLY A 336 9.56 6.78 -7.80
C GLY A 336 8.65 6.17 -8.85
N VAL A 337 8.97 4.93 -9.20
CA VAL A 337 8.25 4.15 -10.20
C VAL A 337 7.60 2.92 -9.59
N ILE A 338 6.38 2.61 -10.00
CA ILE A 338 5.70 1.35 -9.72
C ILE A 338 5.52 0.51 -10.98
N PHE A 339 5.58 -0.80 -10.80
CA PHE A 339 5.41 -1.83 -11.81
C PHE A 339 4.41 -2.87 -11.29
N ASP A 340 3.66 -3.50 -12.18
CA ASP A 340 3.03 -4.76 -11.84
C ASP A 340 4.10 -5.87 -11.75
N PHE A 341 3.85 -6.91 -10.96
CA PHE A 341 4.82 -7.99 -10.73
C PHE A 341 4.21 -9.38 -10.86
N VAL A 342 3.34 -9.78 -9.94
CA VAL A 342 2.63 -11.08 -9.96
C VAL A 342 1.13 -10.80 -9.88
N ASN A 343 0.31 -11.42 -10.73
CA ASN A 343 -1.14 -11.24 -10.70
C ASN A 343 -1.90 -12.58 -10.63
N ARG A 344 -3.23 -12.49 -10.52
CA ARG A 344 -4.13 -13.65 -10.41
C ARG A 344 -3.77 -14.56 -9.22
N LEU A 345 -3.41 -13.94 -8.11
CA LEU A 345 -3.37 -14.61 -6.82
C LEU A 345 -4.82 -14.96 -6.40
N GLN A 346 -4.97 -15.94 -5.50
CA GLN A 346 -6.28 -16.54 -5.24
C GLN A 346 -7.29 -15.61 -4.53
N THR A 347 -6.82 -14.54 -3.90
CA THR A 347 -7.65 -13.51 -3.25
C THR A 347 -6.85 -12.23 -3.00
N GLY A 348 -7.47 -11.21 -2.41
CA GLY A 348 -6.91 -9.87 -2.24
C GLY A 348 -5.66 -9.85 -1.37
N CYS A 349 -4.56 -9.29 -1.86
CA CYS A 349 -3.24 -9.36 -1.23
C CYS A 349 -3.02 -8.11 -0.35
N ILE A 350 -3.02 -8.28 0.97
CA ILE A 350 -3.04 -7.14 1.91
C ILE A 350 -1.84 -7.14 2.87
N ARG A 351 -1.28 -8.31 3.19
CA ARG A 351 -0.14 -8.45 4.10
C ARG A 351 0.98 -9.23 3.46
N HIS A 352 2.21 -8.88 3.81
CA HIS A 352 3.41 -9.47 3.24
C HIS A 352 4.47 -9.65 4.32
N VAL A 353 5.21 -10.74 4.27
CA VAL A 353 6.44 -10.91 5.06
C VAL A 353 7.44 -11.74 4.27
N PHE A 354 8.73 -11.40 4.37
CA PHE A 354 9.80 -12.21 3.80
C PHE A 354 10.27 -13.27 4.80
N GLY A 355 10.35 -14.52 4.36
CA GLY A 355 11.04 -15.57 5.09
C GLY A 355 12.56 -15.41 5.02
N LYS A 356 13.30 -16.07 5.91
CA LYS A 356 14.78 -16.06 5.92
C LYS A 356 15.40 -16.62 4.63
N ASP A 357 14.65 -17.45 3.90
CA ASP A 357 15.01 -18.02 2.60
C ASP A 357 14.73 -17.08 1.42
N GLY A 358 14.16 -15.89 1.67
CA GLY A 358 13.78 -14.93 0.65
C GLY A 358 12.39 -15.17 0.05
N THR A 359 11.66 -16.20 0.46
CA THR A 359 10.28 -16.43 0.00
C THR A 359 9.37 -15.30 0.51
N LEU A 360 8.59 -14.70 -0.39
CA LEU A 360 7.58 -13.70 -0.02
C LEU A 360 6.28 -14.42 0.35
N TRP A 361 5.85 -14.31 1.59
CA TRP A 361 4.57 -14.80 2.07
C TRP A 361 3.51 -13.72 1.91
N VAL A 362 2.33 -14.11 1.46
CA VAL A 362 1.26 -13.20 1.04
C VAL A 362 -0.01 -13.60 1.78
N GLY A 363 -0.38 -12.77 2.74
CA GLY A 363 -1.61 -12.88 3.52
C GLY A 363 -2.75 -12.19 2.79
N GLN A 364 -3.87 -12.90 2.65
CA GLN A 364 -4.90 -12.51 1.71
C GLN A 364 -6.31 -12.52 2.29
N THR A 365 -7.11 -11.54 1.88
CA THR A 365 -8.53 -11.46 2.19
C THR A 365 -9.31 -10.68 1.12
N GLY A 366 -10.44 -11.23 0.70
CA GLY A 366 -11.47 -10.56 -0.10
C GLY A 366 -12.66 -10.09 0.74
N ARG A 367 -12.61 -10.24 2.07
CA ARG A 367 -13.72 -9.91 2.97
C ARG A 367 -14.13 -8.44 2.82
N GLY A 368 -15.45 -8.23 2.66
CA GLY A 368 -16.08 -6.91 2.60
C GLY A 368 -16.22 -6.31 1.19
N TRP A 369 -15.25 -6.53 0.31
CA TRP A 369 -15.20 -5.87 -1.01
C TRP A 369 -15.01 -6.82 -2.20
N GLY A 370 -14.76 -8.10 -1.94
CA GLY A 370 -14.39 -9.07 -2.97
C GLY A 370 -12.97 -8.85 -3.50
N SER A 371 -12.55 -9.75 -4.39
CA SER A 371 -11.26 -9.65 -5.07
C SER A 371 -11.29 -10.44 -6.38
N ALA A 372 -10.43 -10.09 -7.32
CA ALA A 372 -10.35 -10.74 -8.63
C ALA A 372 -10.05 -12.26 -8.53
N GLY A 373 -9.34 -12.69 -7.50
CA GLY A 373 -9.02 -14.11 -7.26
C GLY A 373 -10.21 -14.96 -6.83
N GLY A 374 -11.29 -14.35 -6.33
CA GLY A 374 -12.57 -15.01 -6.04
C GLY A 374 -12.66 -15.80 -4.73
N LYS A 375 -11.54 -16.21 -4.11
CA LYS A 375 -11.59 -16.76 -2.74
C LYS A 375 -11.81 -15.66 -1.71
N GLU A 376 -12.38 -16.02 -0.56
CA GLU A 376 -12.58 -15.07 0.54
C GLU A 376 -11.31 -14.85 1.37
N PHE A 377 -10.54 -15.91 1.63
CA PHE A 377 -9.33 -15.87 2.45
C PHE A 377 -8.23 -16.71 1.80
N GLY A 378 -6.97 -16.42 2.15
CA GLY A 378 -5.86 -17.18 1.62
C GLY A 378 -4.50 -16.84 2.22
N LEU A 379 -3.59 -17.80 2.09
CA LEU A 379 -2.17 -17.63 2.31
C LEU A 379 -1.44 -18.24 1.11
N GLN A 380 -0.59 -17.45 0.46
CA GLN A 380 0.24 -17.90 -0.66
C GLN A 380 1.70 -17.51 -0.45
N GLN A 381 2.58 -18.21 -1.14
CA GLN A 381 4.00 -17.89 -1.22
C GLN A 381 4.33 -17.53 -2.66
N VAL A 382 5.19 -16.53 -2.82
CA VAL A 382 5.89 -16.25 -4.07
C VAL A 382 7.35 -16.59 -3.83
N LYS A 383 7.91 -17.50 -4.64
CA LYS A 383 9.28 -18.00 -4.47
C LYS A 383 10.06 -17.86 -5.75
N TRP A 384 11.28 -17.34 -5.64
CA TRP A 384 12.24 -17.34 -6.75
C TRP A 384 13.06 -18.63 -6.75
N ASP A 385 13.41 -19.15 -7.92
CA ASP A 385 14.12 -20.42 -8.09
C ASP A 385 15.63 -20.35 -7.83
N GLY A 386 16.15 -19.16 -7.53
CA GLY A 386 17.57 -18.92 -7.23
C GLY A 386 18.46 -18.77 -8.46
N LYS A 387 17.94 -18.92 -9.69
CA LYS A 387 18.78 -19.03 -10.90
C LYS A 387 18.23 -18.33 -12.14
N THR A 388 16.93 -18.23 -12.30
CA THR A 388 16.30 -17.72 -13.52
C THR A 388 15.96 -16.25 -13.35
N THR A 389 16.75 -15.36 -13.97
CA THR A 389 16.43 -13.93 -13.99
C THR A 389 15.33 -13.65 -15.02
N PRO A 390 14.18 -13.04 -14.65
CA PRO A 390 13.20 -12.60 -15.65
C PRO A 390 13.74 -11.38 -16.41
N PHE A 391 13.36 -11.19 -17.68
CA PHE A 391 13.60 -9.91 -18.35
C PHE A 391 12.56 -8.88 -17.90
N SER A 392 13.01 -7.79 -17.27
CA SER A 392 12.14 -6.78 -16.66
C SER A 392 12.84 -5.43 -16.62
N MET A 393 12.07 -4.35 -16.58
CA MET A 393 12.57 -3.07 -16.09
C MET A 393 12.91 -3.23 -14.61
N HIS A 394 14.20 -3.20 -14.26
CA HIS A 394 14.68 -3.19 -12.90
C HIS A 394 14.30 -1.88 -12.20
N ASP A 395 14.62 -0.73 -12.81
CA ASP A 395 14.20 0.58 -12.31
C ASP A 395 13.97 1.59 -13.44
N VAL A 396 13.32 2.69 -13.06
CA VAL A 396 13.25 3.91 -13.85
C VAL A 396 13.64 5.06 -12.93
N LYS A 397 14.65 5.85 -13.32
CA LYS A 397 15.17 6.98 -12.54
C LYS A 397 15.18 8.25 -13.37
N LEU A 398 14.93 9.38 -12.72
CA LEU A 398 14.95 10.68 -13.36
C LEU A 398 16.38 11.07 -13.78
N THR A 399 16.51 11.69 -14.93
CA THR A 399 17.73 12.38 -15.38
C THR A 399 17.40 13.85 -15.65
N LYS A 400 18.40 14.69 -15.93
CA LYS A 400 18.13 16.11 -16.25
C LYS A 400 17.32 16.32 -17.54
N LYS A 401 17.24 15.31 -18.43
CA LYS A 401 16.65 15.44 -19.78
C LYS A 401 15.56 14.41 -20.09
N GLY A 402 15.18 13.58 -19.12
CA GLY A 402 14.29 12.44 -19.34
C GLY A 402 14.52 11.36 -18.30
N PHE A 403 14.55 10.08 -18.70
CA PHE A 403 14.62 8.94 -17.79
C PHE A 403 15.73 7.97 -18.15
N ARG A 404 16.32 7.38 -17.11
CA ARG A 404 17.14 6.17 -17.21
C ARG A 404 16.27 4.99 -16.86
N ILE A 405 16.27 3.97 -17.71
CA ILE A 405 15.60 2.70 -17.49
C ILE A 405 16.69 1.63 -17.37
N THR A 406 16.75 0.95 -16.24
CA THR A 406 17.67 -0.17 -16.02
C THR A 406 16.91 -1.47 -16.22
N PHE A 407 17.50 -2.45 -16.89
CA PHE A 407 16.92 -3.77 -17.16
C PHE A 407 17.66 -4.87 -16.41
N THR A 408 16.97 -5.97 -16.13
CA THR A 408 17.54 -7.15 -15.48
C THR A 408 18.32 -8.07 -16.44
N LYS A 409 18.17 -7.87 -17.76
CA LYS A 409 18.95 -8.53 -18.80
C LYS A 409 19.31 -7.53 -19.91
N PRO A 410 20.39 -7.77 -20.68
CA PRO A 410 20.73 -6.94 -21.82
C PRO A 410 19.59 -6.89 -22.84
N VAL A 411 19.21 -5.69 -23.26
CA VAL A 411 18.18 -5.46 -24.30
C VAL A 411 18.72 -5.79 -25.69
N ASP A 412 17.82 -6.13 -26.63
CA ASP A 412 18.16 -6.14 -28.05
C ASP A 412 18.53 -4.70 -28.49
N PRO A 413 19.75 -4.47 -29.00
CA PRO A 413 20.24 -3.13 -29.29
C PRO A 413 19.58 -2.50 -30.52
N THR A 414 19.01 -3.29 -31.43
CA THR A 414 18.31 -2.78 -32.61
C THR A 414 16.97 -2.18 -32.18
N LEU A 415 16.19 -2.95 -31.40
CA LEU A 415 14.90 -2.50 -30.90
C LEU A 415 15.05 -1.36 -29.88
N ALA A 416 16.03 -1.44 -28.99
CA ALA A 416 16.25 -0.42 -27.96
C ALA A 416 16.80 0.91 -28.50
N LYS A 417 17.25 0.99 -29.75
CA LYS A 417 17.65 2.24 -30.40
C LYS A 417 16.53 2.90 -31.20
N ASP A 418 15.42 2.20 -31.40
CA ASP A 418 14.29 2.70 -32.16
C ASP A 418 13.32 3.46 -31.24
N LEU A 419 13.21 4.78 -31.44
CA LEU A 419 12.35 5.67 -30.64
C LEU A 419 10.87 5.27 -30.73
N GLU A 420 10.44 4.67 -31.84
CA GLU A 420 9.04 4.26 -32.04
C GLU A 420 8.67 3.03 -31.19
N LYS A 421 9.64 2.38 -30.53
CA LYS A 421 9.40 1.27 -29.59
C LYS A 421 9.08 1.73 -28.17
N TYR A 422 9.11 3.03 -27.93
CA TYR A 422 8.86 3.64 -26.63
C TYR A 422 7.56 4.44 -26.69
N SER A 423 6.56 4.02 -25.91
CA SER A 423 5.35 4.81 -25.70
C SER A 423 5.37 5.42 -24.31
N VAL A 424 5.19 6.74 -24.25
CA VAL A 424 5.16 7.51 -23.00
C VAL A 424 3.89 8.36 -22.97
N GLU A 425 3.15 8.28 -21.88
CA GLU A 425 1.99 9.13 -21.60
C GLU A 425 2.21 9.81 -20.25
N ARG A 426 1.77 11.07 -20.10
CA ARG A 426 1.81 11.76 -18.82
C ARG A 426 0.48 12.40 -18.48
N TRP A 427 0.20 12.53 -17.18
CA TRP A 427 -0.98 13.22 -16.65
C TRP A 427 -0.73 13.74 -15.24
N GLY A 428 -1.64 14.60 -14.76
CA GLY A 428 -1.73 15.00 -13.36
C GLY A 428 -3.01 14.51 -12.69
N TYR A 429 -3.21 14.94 -11.45
CA TYR A 429 -4.44 14.72 -10.69
C TYR A 429 -4.89 16.02 -10.05
N HIS A 430 -6.19 16.17 -9.84
CA HIS A 430 -6.73 17.24 -9.00
C HIS A 430 -6.55 16.89 -7.52
N TYR A 431 -6.31 17.90 -6.71
CA TYR A 431 -6.45 17.83 -5.26
C TYR A 431 -7.78 18.50 -4.89
N HIS A 432 -8.70 17.76 -4.27
CA HIS A 432 -10.06 18.21 -3.93
C HIS A 432 -10.79 17.21 -3.03
N PRO A 433 -11.88 17.62 -2.36
CA PRO A 433 -12.72 16.72 -1.55
C PRO A 433 -13.54 15.69 -2.35
N LYS A 434 -13.64 15.80 -3.68
CA LYS A 434 -14.43 14.82 -4.45
C LYS A 434 -13.79 13.44 -4.39
N TYR A 435 -14.60 12.40 -4.48
CA TYR A 435 -14.15 11.02 -4.36
C TYR A 435 -13.26 10.60 -5.54
N GLY A 436 -11.94 10.70 -5.33
CA GLY A 436 -10.87 10.54 -6.29
C GLY A 436 -10.93 11.47 -7.48
N SER A 437 -9.91 11.37 -8.34
CA SER A 437 -9.69 12.31 -9.42
C SER A 437 -9.53 11.59 -10.77
N PRO A 438 -10.13 12.11 -11.86
CA PRO A 438 -9.74 11.68 -13.19
C PRO A 438 -8.28 12.06 -13.48
N LYS A 439 -7.67 11.41 -14.48
CA LYS A 439 -6.40 11.86 -15.04
C LYS A 439 -6.60 13.25 -15.68
N THR A 440 -5.73 14.21 -15.37
CA THR A 440 -5.80 15.58 -15.90
C THR A 440 -4.67 15.83 -16.89
N ASN A 441 -4.91 16.69 -17.89
CA ASN A 441 -3.89 17.11 -18.86
C ASN A 441 -3.13 15.94 -19.49
N VAL A 442 -3.87 14.91 -19.91
CA VAL A 442 -3.28 13.71 -20.52
C VAL A 442 -2.56 14.10 -21.81
N SER A 443 -1.27 13.76 -21.91
CA SER A 443 -0.42 14.04 -23.06
C SER A 443 0.38 12.81 -23.44
N LYS A 444 0.50 12.56 -24.75
CA LYS A 444 1.43 11.54 -25.29
C LYS A 444 2.76 12.21 -25.53
N GLU A 445 3.81 11.70 -24.89
CA GLU A 445 5.16 12.21 -25.01
C GLU A 445 5.93 11.39 -26.03
N LYS A 446 6.58 12.07 -26.98
CA LYS A 446 7.49 11.44 -27.94
C LYS A 446 8.91 11.50 -27.40
N PRO A 447 9.59 10.37 -27.20
CA PRO A 447 10.99 10.37 -26.84
C PRO A 447 11.84 11.11 -27.89
N THR A 448 12.70 12.02 -27.45
CA THR A 448 13.51 12.90 -28.32
C THR A 448 14.88 12.32 -28.63
N SER A 449 15.34 11.36 -27.82
CA SER A 449 16.63 10.70 -27.98
C SER A 449 16.63 9.39 -27.20
N VAL A 450 17.41 8.42 -27.66
CA VAL A 450 17.64 7.17 -26.94
C VAL A 450 19.13 6.81 -26.98
N GLN A 451 19.67 6.39 -25.84
CA GLN A 451 21.04 5.94 -25.70
C GLN A 451 21.06 4.62 -24.93
N VAL A 452 21.64 3.59 -25.53
CA VAL A 452 21.79 2.27 -24.93
C VAL A 452 23.22 2.13 -24.39
N SER A 453 23.36 1.63 -23.16
CA SER A 453 24.66 1.33 -22.57
C SER A 453 25.40 0.22 -23.32
N LYS A 454 26.73 0.15 -23.13
CA LYS A 454 27.57 -0.86 -23.80
C LYS A 454 27.18 -2.30 -23.44
N ASP A 455 26.76 -2.53 -22.20
CA ASP A 455 26.30 -3.84 -21.69
C ASP A 455 24.83 -4.13 -22.04
N GLY A 456 24.10 -3.17 -22.60
CA GLY A 456 22.67 -3.29 -22.90
C GLY A 456 21.76 -3.32 -21.68
N LEU A 457 22.27 -3.08 -20.46
CA LEU A 457 21.47 -3.10 -19.24
C LEU A 457 20.78 -1.78 -18.94
N GLU A 458 21.15 -0.70 -19.64
CA GLU A 458 20.60 0.63 -19.40
C GLU A 458 20.19 1.29 -20.71
N VAL A 459 19.03 1.94 -20.68
CA VAL A 459 18.58 2.87 -21.72
C VAL A 459 18.32 4.23 -21.09
N ARG A 460 18.86 5.29 -21.69
CA ARG A 460 18.50 6.69 -21.37
C ARG A 460 17.63 7.23 -22.48
N ILE A 461 16.42 7.64 -22.15
CA ILE A 461 15.50 8.32 -23.06
C ILE A 461 15.37 9.79 -22.70
N GLY A 462 15.39 10.65 -23.73
CA GLY A 462 15.04 12.06 -23.61
C GLY A 462 13.53 12.24 -23.73
N VAL A 463 12.92 12.96 -22.80
CA VAL A 463 11.47 13.22 -22.76
C VAL A 463 11.23 14.60 -22.15
N ILE A 464 10.19 15.31 -22.58
CA ILE A 464 9.79 16.57 -21.93
C ILE A 464 9.35 16.28 -20.50
N LEU A 465 10.02 16.93 -19.54
CA LEU A 465 9.78 16.76 -18.12
C LEU A 465 8.90 17.89 -17.57
N GLU A 466 7.87 17.52 -16.83
CA GLU A 466 6.99 18.45 -16.13
C GLU A 466 6.70 17.91 -14.72
N GLU A 467 6.84 18.79 -13.73
CA GLU A 467 6.61 18.46 -12.32
C GLU A 467 5.14 18.17 -12.02
N ASN A 468 4.91 17.41 -10.95
CA ASN A 468 3.60 16.99 -10.49
C ASN A 468 2.83 16.19 -11.55
N ARG A 469 3.55 15.26 -12.22
CA ARG A 469 2.99 14.38 -13.24
C ARG A 469 3.32 12.92 -12.95
N VAL A 470 2.46 12.03 -13.42
CA VAL A 470 2.76 10.60 -13.58
C VAL A 470 3.13 10.36 -15.02
N TYR A 471 4.22 9.64 -15.27
CA TYR A 471 4.67 9.18 -16.57
C TYR A 471 4.44 7.67 -16.67
N LYS A 472 3.57 7.25 -17.57
CA LYS A 472 3.37 5.85 -17.95
C LYS A 472 4.26 5.50 -19.12
N PHE A 473 5.08 4.47 -18.95
CA PHE A 473 5.88 3.86 -20.01
C PHE A 473 5.19 2.59 -20.48
N ASN A 474 5.26 2.31 -21.77
CA ASN A 474 4.99 1.00 -22.35
C ASN A 474 6.15 0.60 -23.26
N LEU A 475 6.88 -0.44 -22.83
CA LEU A 475 8.06 -0.97 -23.52
C LEU A 475 7.82 -2.40 -24.02
N GLY A 476 6.58 -2.79 -24.28
CA GLY A 476 6.22 -4.16 -24.68
C GLY A 476 6.85 -4.61 -26.01
N ALA A 477 7.32 -3.67 -26.82
CA ALA A 477 8.02 -3.96 -28.07
C ALA A 477 9.53 -4.21 -27.89
N ILE A 478 10.09 -3.94 -26.71
CA ILE A 478 11.50 -4.22 -26.38
C ILE A 478 11.61 -5.66 -25.88
N VAL A 479 12.56 -6.42 -26.45
CA VAL A 479 12.93 -7.76 -25.99
C VAL A 479 14.39 -7.80 -25.52
N ALA A 480 14.75 -8.82 -24.77
CA ALA A 480 16.14 -9.07 -24.39
C ALA A 480 16.94 -9.60 -25.60
N LYS A 481 18.26 -9.46 -25.54
CA LYS A 481 19.20 -10.00 -26.54
C LYS A 481 19.09 -11.53 -26.69
N ASP A 482 18.66 -12.24 -25.65
CA ASP A 482 18.42 -13.69 -25.66
C ASP A 482 17.02 -14.07 -26.19
N GLY A 483 16.23 -13.10 -26.66
CA GLY A 483 14.86 -13.30 -27.15
C GLY A 483 13.78 -13.32 -26.07
N SER A 484 14.13 -13.20 -24.78
CA SER A 484 13.15 -13.15 -23.69
C SER A 484 12.21 -11.95 -23.84
N LYS A 485 10.91 -12.19 -23.68
CA LYS A 485 9.90 -11.12 -23.60
C LYS A 485 9.90 -10.49 -22.21
N MET A 486 9.53 -9.21 -22.15
CA MET A 486 9.45 -8.47 -20.90
C MET A 486 8.32 -9.01 -20.02
N ALA A 487 8.60 -9.32 -18.75
CA ALA A 487 7.62 -9.88 -17.83
C ALA A 487 6.47 -8.90 -17.52
N ASN A 488 6.79 -7.60 -17.45
CA ASN A 488 5.83 -6.51 -17.39
C ASN A 488 6.33 -5.34 -18.25
N ALA A 489 5.51 -4.94 -19.22
CA ALA A 489 5.81 -3.88 -20.18
C ALA A 489 5.56 -2.47 -19.66
N TYR A 490 4.79 -2.33 -18.57
CA TYR A 490 4.31 -1.03 -18.09
C TYR A 490 5.04 -0.56 -16.83
N ALA A 491 5.26 0.74 -16.74
CA ALA A 491 5.81 1.39 -15.56
C ALA A 491 5.15 2.74 -15.36
N TRP A 492 4.93 3.14 -14.12
CA TRP A 492 4.33 4.44 -13.78
C TRP A 492 5.27 5.20 -12.84
N TYR A 493 5.99 6.18 -13.38
CA TYR A 493 6.90 7.03 -12.64
C TYR A 493 6.18 8.29 -12.17
N THR A 494 6.19 8.55 -10.86
CA THR A 494 5.73 9.81 -10.29
C THR A 494 6.87 10.81 -10.27
N LEU A 495 6.71 11.92 -10.99
CA LEU A 495 7.65 13.03 -11.02
C LEU A 495 7.06 14.19 -10.25
N ASN A 496 7.53 14.37 -9.01
CA ASN A 496 7.16 15.51 -8.18
C ASN A 496 8.11 16.69 -8.37
N ARG A 497 9.38 16.42 -8.66
CA ARG A 497 10.44 17.42 -8.73
C ARG A 497 11.53 17.06 -9.73
N LEU A 498 12.11 18.08 -10.36
CA LEU A 498 13.23 17.96 -11.28
C LEU A 498 14.57 17.82 -10.55
N LYS A 499 15.59 17.30 -11.26
CA LYS A 499 16.98 17.34 -10.80
C LYS A 499 17.57 18.73 -11.09
N GLY A 500 18.10 19.39 -10.06
CA GLY A 500 18.93 20.59 -10.19
C GLY A 500 20.19 20.36 -11.01
#